data_AF-A0A6J4WR99-F1
#
_entry.id   AF-A0A6J4WR99-F1
#
_cell.length_a   1.000
_cell.length_b   1.000
_cell.length_c   1.000
_cell.angle_alpha   90.00
_cell.angle_beta   90.00
_cell.angle_gamma   90.00
#
_symmetry.space_group_name_H-M   'P 1'
#
loop_
_entity.id
_entity.type
_entity.pdbx_description
1 polymer ?
#
loop_
_entity_poly.entity_id
_entity_poly.type
_entity_poly.pdbx_seq_one_letter_code
_entity_poly.pdbx_strand_id
1 'polypeptide(L)'
;MNNSEKKKSELEKAGADLLDFAVDREDVKWLMDRLPTEADIKPVTVEYELQILKIIGVGWSLSYYLGNSSQKTELLEKYWGAINEFSRGISTTTAYMIGQNIDYFQILKDRLDTYVAALSKNPDAPEPALVIGPEFARICGNVDDIFTFMTGSKMFISTINKVKAYLEAIKLR
;
A
#
# COMPACT_ATOMS: atom_id res chain seq x y z
N MET A 1 18.06 -26.72 14.69
CA MET A 1 16.92 -26.05 14.06
C MET A 1 16.67 -26.71 12.72
N ASN A 2 15.48 -27.25 12.51
CA ASN A 2 15.12 -27.91 11.26
C ASN A 2 14.91 -26.87 10.15
N ASN A 3 15.07 -27.30 8.89
CA ASN A 3 14.96 -26.42 7.73
C ASN A 3 13.56 -25.76 7.60
N SER A 4 12.50 -26.38 8.13
CA SER A 4 11.16 -25.79 8.17
C SER A 4 11.00 -24.69 9.24
N GLU A 5 11.63 -24.83 10.40
CA GLU A 5 11.59 -23.82 11.48
C GLU A 5 12.32 -22.55 11.05
N LYS A 6 13.47 -22.70 10.38
CA LYS A 6 14.24 -21.58 9.84
C LYS A 6 13.44 -20.82 8.78
N LYS A 7 12.80 -21.54 7.85
CA LYS A 7 11.98 -20.95 6.79
C LYS A 7 10.74 -20.22 7.35
N LYS A 8 10.10 -20.77 8.38
CA LYS A 8 8.97 -20.11 9.07
C LYS A 8 9.40 -18.81 9.75
N SER A 9 10.55 -18.82 10.42
CA SER A 9 11.14 -17.63 11.04
C SER A 9 11.52 -16.55 10.01
N GLU A 10 12.00 -16.93 8.82
CA GLU A 10 12.30 -15.99 7.73
C GLU A 10 11.03 -15.31 7.18
N LEU A 11 9.92 -16.05 7.04
CA LEU A 11 8.65 -15.47 6.59
C LEU A 11 7.99 -14.59 7.65
N GLU A 12 8.14 -14.92 8.94
CA GLU A 12 7.72 -14.06 10.05
C GLU A 12 8.45 -12.73 10.03
N LYS A 13 9.78 -12.77 9.88
CA LYS A 13 10.57 -11.56 9.73
C LYS A 13 10.16 -10.77 8.49
N ALA A 14 9.95 -11.44 7.35
CA ALA A 14 9.53 -10.76 6.13
C ALA A 14 8.20 -10.03 6.27
N GLY A 15 7.21 -10.65 6.94
CA GLY A 15 5.94 -9.99 7.23
C GLY A 15 6.10 -8.72 8.08
N ALA A 16 6.97 -8.77 9.09
CA ALA A 16 7.27 -7.62 9.95
C ALA A 16 8.01 -6.50 9.20
N ASP A 17 9.08 -6.83 8.47
CA ASP A 17 9.84 -5.87 7.67
C ASP A 17 8.93 -5.14 6.64
N LEU A 18 7.99 -5.88 6.02
CA LEU A 18 7.03 -5.33 5.07
C LEU A 18 5.95 -4.46 5.74
N LEU A 19 5.51 -4.82 6.96
CA LEU A 19 4.63 -3.97 7.76
C LEU A 19 5.34 -2.65 8.07
N ASP A 20 6.54 -2.71 8.65
CA ASP A 20 7.32 -1.54 9.05
C ASP A 20 7.52 -0.60 7.86
N PHE A 21 7.90 -1.16 6.71
CA PHE A 21 7.98 -0.41 5.47
C PHE A 21 6.64 0.23 5.08
N ALA A 22 5.54 -0.51 5.13
CA ALA A 22 4.23 -0.04 4.70
C ALA A 22 3.68 1.11 5.56
N VAL A 23 3.88 1.05 6.88
CA VAL A 23 3.36 2.06 7.84
C VAL A 23 4.32 3.22 8.07
N ASP A 24 5.58 3.08 7.66
CA ASP A 24 6.55 4.17 7.67
C ASP A 24 6.07 5.33 6.78
N ARG A 25 6.29 6.56 7.29
CA ARG A 25 5.82 7.80 6.68
C ARG A 25 6.89 8.58 5.90
N GLU A 26 8.12 8.10 5.80
CA GLU A 26 9.19 8.87 5.12
C GLU A 26 8.86 9.13 3.66
N ASP A 27 8.41 8.11 2.93
CA ASP A 27 8.01 8.25 1.52
C ASP A 27 6.83 9.21 1.35
N VAL A 28 5.85 9.17 2.27
CA VAL A 28 4.68 10.06 2.26
C VAL A 28 5.12 11.50 2.46
N LYS A 29 5.91 11.77 3.51
CA LYS A 29 6.44 13.12 3.80
C LYS A 29 7.25 13.66 2.63
N TRP A 30 8.13 12.84 2.08
CA TRP A 30 8.99 13.23 0.97
C TRP A 30 8.21 13.63 -0.29
N LEU A 31 7.07 12.96 -0.55
CA LEU A 31 6.16 13.29 -1.64
C LEU A 31 5.34 14.54 -1.33
N MET A 32 4.83 14.68 -0.11
CA MET A 32 4.09 15.86 0.32
C MET A 32 4.93 17.14 0.27
N ASP A 33 6.20 17.07 0.66
CA ASP A 33 7.16 18.20 0.55
C ASP A 33 7.42 18.64 -0.90
N ARG A 34 7.04 17.80 -1.87
CA ARG A 34 7.23 18.02 -3.31
C ARG A 34 5.92 18.19 -4.05
N LEU A 35 4.79 18.16 -3.36
CA LEU A 35 3.50 18.46 -3.95
C LEU A 35 3.45 19.97 -4.25
N PRO A 36 3.29 20.38 -5.52
CA PRO A 36 3.21 21.79 -5.87
C PRO A 36 2.04 22.48 -5.16
N THR A 37 2.23 23.75 -4.82
CA THR A 37 1.19 24.58 -4.19
C THR A 37 0.00 24.84 -5.10
N GLU A 38 0.19 24.65 -6.41
CA GLU A 38 -0.78 24.75 -7.47
C GLU A 38 -1.68 23.51 -7.56
N ALA A 39 -1.39 22.44 -6.81
CA ALA A 39 -2.25 21.28 -6.74
C ALA A 39 -3.63 21.69 -6.17
N ASP A 40 -4.68 21.47 -6.95
CA ASP A 40 -6.04 21.87 -6.59
C ASP A 40 -6.74 20.79 -5.74
N ILE A 41 -6.07 20.40 -4.64
CA ILE A 41 -6.53 19.40 -3.67
C ILE A 41 -6.03 19.76 -2.27
N LYS A 42 -6.81 19.41 -1.24
CA LYS A 42 -6.40 19.54 0.17
C LYS A 42 -5.17 18.65 0.48
N PRO A 43 -4.04 19.20 0.94
CA PRO A 43 -2.83 18.42 1.22
C PRO A 43 -3.05 17.26 2.21
N VAL A 44 -3.89 17.47 3.23
CA VAL A 44 -4.23 16.44 4.22
C VAL A 44 -4.92 15.23 3.58
N THR A 45 -5.73 15.45 2.54
CA THR A 45 -6.38 14.36 1.80
C THR A 45 -5.35 13.57 0.99
N VAL A 46 -4.42 14.26 0.33
CA VAL A 46 -3.33 13.60 -0.43
C VAL A 46 -2.44 12.79 0.51
N GLU A 47 -2.05 13.35 1.65
CA GLU A 47 -1.21 12.66 2.64
C GLU A 47 -1.87 11.38 3.15
N TYR A 48 -3.17 11.46 3.48
CA TYR A 48 -3.94 10.32 3.98
C TYR A 48 -4.06 9.20 2.93
N GLU A 49 -4.43 9.56 1.70
CA GLU A 49 -4.59 8.60 0.62
C GLU A 49 -3.23 8.03 0.17
N LEU A 50 -2.14 8.79 0.24
CA LEU A 50 -0.78 8.30 -0.03
C LEU A 50 -0.38 7.18 0.95
N GLN A 51 -0.68 7.36 2.24
CA GLN A 51 -0.41 6.35 3.25
C GLN A 51 -1.21 5.07 3.00
N ILE A 52 -2.50 5.22 2.66
CA ILE A 52 -3.36 4.09 2.26
C ILE A 52 -2.77 3.40 1.05
N LEU A 53 -2.44 4.15 -0.01
CA LEU A 53 -1.91 3.64 -1.27
C LEU A 53 -0.61 2.85 -1.06
N LYS A 54 0.28 3.32 -0.17
CA LYS A 54 1.52 2.61 0.19
C LYS A 54 1.20 1.26 0.84
N ILE A 55 0.31 1.23 1.84
CA ILE A 55 -0.09 0.00 2.53
C ILE A 55 -0.68 -1.01 1.53
N ILE A 56 -1.71 -0.63 0.79
CA ILE A 56 -2.36 -1.56 -0.14
C ILE A 56 -1.43 -1.94 -1.30
N GLY A 57 -0.54 -1.03 -1.71
CA GLY A 57 0.45 -1.26 -2.75
C GLY A 57 1.44 -2.35 -2.38
N VAL A 58 1.84 -2.46 -1.10
CA VAL A 58 2.67 -3.57 -0.62
C VAL A 58 1.91 -4.90 -0.75
N GLY A 59 0.70 -5.00 -0.21
CA GLY A 59 -0.09 -6.23 -0.27
C GLY A 59 -0.43 -6.67 -1.71
N TRP A 60 -0.74 -5.72 -2.59
CA TRP A 60 -0.93 -5.96 -4.02
C TRP A 60 0.36 -6.47 -4.68
N SER A 61 1.50 -5.84 -4.39
CA SER A 61 2.80 -6.22 -4.95
C SER A 61 3.23 -7.62 -4.56
N LEU A 62 3.01 -8.02 -3.31
CA LEU A 62 3.26 -9.40 -2.86
C LEU A 62 2.44 -10.40 -3.69
N SER A 63 1.17 -10.10 -3.89
CA SER A 63 0.27 -10.96 -4.67
C SER A 63 0.70 -11.07 -6.14
N TYR A 64 1.13 -9.94 -6.71
CA TYR A 64 1.56 -9.83 -8.10
C TYR A 64 2.90 -10.54 -8.34
N TYR A 65 3.92 -10.27 -7.52
CA TYR A 65 5.27 -10.76 -7.75
C TYR A 65 5.52 -12.19 -7.31
N LEU A 66 4.82 -12.68 -6.28
CA LEU A 66 4.96 -14.07 -5.85
C LEU A 66 4.18 -15.03 -6.74
N GLY A 67 3.26 -14.57 -7.58
CA GLY A 67 2.59 -15.41 -8.59
C GLY A 67 2.01 -16.71 -8.00
N ASN A 68 2.60 -17.85 -8.40
CA ASN A 68 2.26 -19.20 -7.94
C ASN A 68 3.26 -19.78 -6.91
N SER A 69 4.09 -18.95 -6.29
CA SER A 69 5.04 -19.37 -5.25
C SER A 69 4.31 -20.02 -4.09
N SER A 70 4.86 -21.12 -3.56
CA SER A 70 4.33 -21.81 -2.39
C SER A 70 4.36 -20.98 -1.10
N GLN A 71 5.17 -19.90 -1.07
CA GLN A 71 5.28 -19.00 0.07
C GLN A 71 4.28 -17.83 0.02
N LYS A 72 3.55 -17.66 -1.10
CA LYS A 72 2.65 -16.51 -1.32
C LYS A 72 1.58 -16.40 -0.25
N THR A 73 0.83 -17.47 -0.02
CA THR A 73 -0.29 -17.47 0.92
C THR A 73 0.19 -17.15 2.33
N GLU A 74 1.25 -17.83 2.79
CA GLU A 74 1.77 -17.63 4.14
C GLU A 74 2.29 -16.19 4.34
N LEU A 75 3.03 -15.62 3.38
CA LEU A 75 3.53 -14.25 3.52
C LEU A 75 2.41 -13.21 3.46
N LEU A 76 1.40 -13.40 2.61
CA LEU A 76 0.23 -12.52 2.53
C LEU A 76 -0.59 -12.56 3.83
N GLU A 77 -0.81 -13.74 4.40
CA GLU A 77 -1.49 -13.88 5.69
C GLU A 77 -0.74 -13.16 6.81
N LYS A 78 0.58 -13.30 6.86
CA LYS A 78 1.41 -12.59 7.84
C LYS A 78 1.33 -11.08 7.67
N TYR A 79 1.47 -10.59 6.44
CA TYR A 79 1.39 -9.16 6.15
C TYR A 79 0.01 -8.57 6.49
N TRP A 80 -1.07 -9.16 5.97
CA TRP A 80 -2.42 -8.65 6.20
C TRP A 80 -2.90 -8.86 7.63
N GLY A 81 -2.45 -9.92 8.31
CA GLY A 81 -2.68 -10.12 9.74
C GLY A 81 -2.07 -8.99 10.57
N ALA A 82 -0.82 -8.60 10.27
CA ALA A 82 -0.13 -7.51 10.93
C ALA A 82 -0.79 -6.14 10.63
N ILE A 83 -1.22 -5.90 9.39
CA ILE A 83 -1.98 -4.70 9.02
C ILE A 83 -3.34 -4.64 9.72
N ASN A 84 -4.04 -5.75 9.88
CA ASN A 84 -5.30 -5.79 10.63
C ASN A 84 -5.09 -5.40 12.10
N GLU A 85 -4.04 -5.91 12.74
CA GLU A 85 -3.69 -5.57 14.11
C GLU A 85 -3.30 -4.08 14.27
N PHE A 86 -2.47 -3.57 13.36
CA PHE A 86 -2.14 -2.14 13.26
C PHE A 86 -3.40 -1.27 13.08
N SER A 87 -4.30 -1.68 12.19
CA SER A 87 -5.53 -0.96 11.88
C SER A 87 -6.46 -0.88 13.09
N ARG A 88 -6.57 -1.95 13.90
CA ARG A 88 -7.33 -1.93 15.15
C ARG A 88 -6.80 -0.85 16.11
N GLY A 89 -5.49 -0.68 16.20
CA GLY A 89 -4.87 0.40 16.97
C GLY A 89 -5.35 1.78 16.52
N ILE A 90 -5.29 2.06 15.21
CA ILE A 90 -5.77 3.32 14.63
C ILE A 90 -7.27 3.53 14.90
N SER A 91 -8.09 2.51 14.64
CA SER A 91 -9.54 2.56 14.84
C SER A 91 -9.89 2.93 16.28
N THR A 92 -9.26 2.26 17.26
CA THR A 92 -9.48 2.51 18.68
C THR A 92 -9.05 3.92 19.09
N THR A 93 -7.84 4.35 18.72
CA THR A 93 -7.34 5.70 19.06
C THR A 93 -8.20 6.78 18.42
N THR A 94 -8.62 6.59 17.17
CA THR A 94 -9.47 7.56 16.46
C THR A 94 -10.85 7.65 17.10
N ALA A 95 -11.47 6.52 17.45
CA ALA A 95 -12.75 6.50 18.15
C ALA A 95 -12.72 7.29 19.45
N TYR A 96 -11.64 7.20 20.23
CA TYR A 96 -11.47 8.02 21.43
C TYR A 96 -11.31 9.51 21.13
N MET A 97 -10.66 9.90 20.03
CA MET A 97 -10.38 11.30 19.72
C MET A 97 -11.59 12.04 19.15
N ILE A 98 -12.38 11.42 18.27
CA ILE A 98 -13.47 12.10 17.55
C ILE A 98 -14.87 11.57 17.92
N GLY A 99 -14.97 10.58 18.82
CA GLY A 99 -16.24 10.00 19.24
C GLY A 99 -16.96 9.18 18.16
N GLN A 100 -16.26 8.81 17.09
CA GLN A 100 -16.80 8.04 15.97
C GLN A 100 -16.01 6.76 15.76
N ASN A 101 -16.71 5.63 15.63
CA ASN A 101 -16.09 4.38 15.25
C ASN A 101 -15.72 4.43 13.77
N ILE A 102 -14.42 4.41 13.50
CA ILE A 102 -13.86 4.27 12.16
C ILE A 102 -13.22 2.89 12.08
N ASP A 103 -13.59 2.09 11.08
CA ASP A 103 -12.92 0.84 10.77
C ASP A 103 -11.84 1.08 9.70
N TYR A 104 -10.61 1.34 10.16
CA TYR A 104 -9.50 1.59 9.25
C TYR A 104 -9.16 0.39 8.36
N PHE A 105 -9.36 -0.84 8.86
CA PHE A 105 -9.07 -2.03 8.05
C PHE A 105 -10.08 -2.19 6.92
N GLN A 106 -11.35 -1.88 7.18
CA GLN A 106 -12.36 -1.85 6.12
C GLN A 106 -12.05 -0.78 5.07
N ILE A 107 -11.59 0.41 5.47
CA ILE A 107 -11.15 1.46 4.54
C ILE A 107 -10.03 0.94 3.62
N LEU A 108 -9.02 0.26 4.18
CA LEU A 108 -7.93 -0.31 3.38
C LEU A 108 -8.44 -1.35 2.37
N LYS A 109 -9.39 -2.21 2.76
CA LYS A 109 -10.01 -3.19 1.85
C LYS A 109 -10.76 -2.50 0.72
N ASP A 110 -11.65 -1.57 1.05
CA ASP A 110 -12.47 -0.85 0.07
C ASP A 110 -11.57 -0.11 -0.94
N ARG A 111 -10.46 0.46 -0.45
CA ARG A 111 -9.46 1.12 -1.30
C ARG A 111 -8.74 0.13 -2.19
N LEU A 112 -8.27 -1.00 -1.67
CA LEU A 112 -7.65 -2.05 -2.47
C LEU A 112 -8.61 -2.56 -3.57
N ASP A 113 -9.86 -2.85 -3.22
CA ASP A 113 -10.89 -3.31 -4.16
C ASP A 113 -11.13 -2.29 -5.28
N THR A 114 -11.15 -1.00 -4.93
CA THR A 114 -11.28 0.09 -5.91
C THR A 114 -10.15 0.07 -6.93
N TYR A 115 -8.89 0.00 -6.49
CA TYR A 115 -7.74 -0.03 -7.40
C TYR A 115 -7.66 -1.34 -8.20
N VAL A 116 -7.96 -2.49 -7.60
CA VAL A 116 -8.01 -3.77 -8.30
C VAL A 116 -9.10 -3.77 -9.38
N ALA A 117 -10.27 -3.20 -9.09
CA ALA A 117 -11.32 -3.04 -10.09
C ALA A 117 -10.90 -2.10 -11.23
N ALA A 118 -10.19 -1.01 -10.92
CA ALA A 118 -9.66 -0.09 -11.93
C ALA A 118 -8.64 -0.79 -12.85
N LEU A 119 -7.70 -1.54 -12.28
CA LEU A 119 -6.73 -2.35 -13.04
C LEU A 119 -7.42 -3.41 -13.90
N SER A 120 -8.45 -4.07 -13.38
CA SER A 120 -9.18 -5.12 -14.10
C SER A 120 -9.97 -4.59 -15.30
N LYS A 121 -10.41 -3.32 -15.25
CA LYS A 121 -11.07 -2.63 -16.38
C LYS A 121 -10.08 -2.16 -17.45
N ASN A 122 -8.78 -2.15 -17.15
CA ASN A 122 -7.73 -1.67 -18.04
C ASN A 122 -6.62 -2.72 -18.21
N PRO A 123 -6.95 -3.95 -18.71
CA PRO A 123 -5.99 -5.04 -18.81
C PRO A 123 -4.86 -4.76 -19.80
N ASP A 124 -5.11 -3.90 -20.80
CA ASP A 124 -4.15 -3.55 -21.85
C ASP A 124 -3.25 -2.36 -21.46
N ALA A 125 -3.38 -1.83 -20.24
CA ALA A 125 -2.50 -0.77 -19.76
C ALA A 125 -1.05 -1.27 -19.71
N PRO A 126 -0.10 -0.55 -20.33
CA PRO A 126 1.29 -1.03 -20.43
C PRO A 126 1.98 -1.10 -19.06
N GLU A 127 1.51 -0.32 -18.10
CA GLU A 127 1.95 -0.40 -16.71
C GLU A 127 0.79 -0.08 -15.75
N PRO A 128 0.72 -0.74 -14.57
CA PRO A 128 -0.34 -0.49 -13.58
C PRO A 128 -0.38 0.97 -13.10
N ALA A 129 0.78 1.66 -13.06
CA ALA A 129 0.88 3.03 -12.55
C ALA A 129 0.07 4.06 -13.35
N LEU A 130 -0.17 3.81 -14.65
CA LEU A 130 -1.02 4.65 -15.51
C LEU A 130 -2.50 4.53 -15.17
N VAL A 131 -2.91 3.45 -14.50
CA VAL A 131 -4.28 3.25 -14.01
C VAL A 131 -4.41 3.71 -12.56
N ILE A 132 -3.37 3.50 -11.74
CA ILE A 132 -3.37 3.89 -10.32
C ILE A 132 -3.34 5.41 -10.14
N GLY A 133 -2.54 6.14 -10.93
CA GLY A 133 -2.42 7.60 -10.82
C GLY A 133 -3.75 8.36 -10.93
N PRO A 134 -4.54 8.15 -12.01
CA PRO A 134 -5.81 8.85 -12.19
C PRO A 134 -6.83 8.44 -11.14
N GLU A 135 -6.82 7.15 -10.78
CA GLU A 135 -7.72 6.60 -9.78
C GLU A 135 -7.43 7.22 -8.40
N PHE A 136 -6.16 7.43 -8.08
CA PHE A 136 -5.70 8.14 -6.88
C PHE A 136 -6.16 9.60 -6.88
N ALA A 137 -5.92 10.36 -7.96
CA ALA A 137 -6.34 11.75 -8.09
C ALA A 137 -7.86 11.93 -7.91
N ARG A 138 -8.64 11.02 -8.52
CA ARG A 138 -10.09 10.96 -8.36
C ARG A 138 -10.52 10.68 -6.92
N ILE A 139 -9.85 9.76 -6.20
CA ILE A 139 -10.13 9.49 -4.77
C ILE A 139 -9.81 10.71 -3.91
N CYS A 140 -8.72 11.41 -4.23
CA CYS A 140 -8.35 12.65 -3.55
C CYS A 140 -9.30 13.82 -3.83
N GLY A 141 -10.13 13.72 -4.88
CA GLY A 141 -11.24 14.65 -5.15
C GLY A 141 -11.09 15.48 -6.43
N ASN A 142 -9.99 15.34 -7.18
CA ASN A 142 -9.81 16.02 -8.45
C ASN A 142 -9.03 15.13 -9.43
N VAL A 143 -9.73 14.54 -10.39
CA VAL A 143 -9.16 13.64 -11.39
C VAL A 143 -8.26 14.35 -12.41
N ASP A 144 -8.47 15.66 -12.61
CA ASP A 144 -7.76 16.48 -13.59
C ASP A 144 -6.48 17.11 -13.00
N ASP A 145 -6.25 16.96 -11.69
CA ASP A 145 -5.05 17.47 -11.03
C ASP A 145 -3.83 16.59 -11.34
N ILE A 146 -3.06 17.00 -12.35
CA ILE A 146 -1.88 16.27 -12.82
C ILE A 146 -0.83 16.06 -11.72
N PHE A 147 -0.73 16.99 -10.76
CA PHE A 147 0.23 16.89 -9.67
C PHE A 147 -0.11 15.76 -8.70
N THR A 148 -1.38 15.61 -8.35
CA THR A 148 -1.89 14.52 -7.52
C THR A 148 -1.79 13.19 -8.27
N PHE A 149 -2.15 13.16 -9.56
CA PHE A 149 -1.94 11.99 -10.42
C PHE A 149 -0.47 11.50 -10.36
N MET A 150 0.48 12.40 -10.61
CA MET A 150 1.91 12.06 -10.65
C MET A 150 2.41 11.60 -9.28
N THR A 151 1.91 12.22 -8.21
CA THR A 151 2.25 11.91 -6.83
C THR A 151 1.78 10.50 -6.45
N GLY A 152 0.54 10.14 -6.79
CA GLY A 152 -0.01 8.80 -6.60
C GLY A 152 0.75 7.74 -7.41
N SER A 153 0.98 7.98 -8.70
CA SER A 153 1.76 7.07 -9.55
C SER A 153 3.17 6.84 -8.99
N LYS A 154 3.84 7.89 -8.53
CA LYS A 154 5.20 7.81 -7.98
C LYS A 154 5.25 7.02 -6.68
N MET A 155 4.28 7.22 -5.78
CA MET A 155 4.15 6.41 -4.57
C MET A 155 4.02 4.93 -4.92
N PHE A 156 3.10 4.60 -5.83
CA PHE A 156 2.85 3.24 -6.24
C PHE A 156 4.09 2.59 -6.87
N ILE A 157 4.72 3.24 -7.86
CA ILE A 157 5.93 2.75 -8.53
C ILE A 157 7.06 2.52 -7.52
N SER A 158 7.33 3.49 -6.64
CA SER A 158 8.37 3.37 -5.62
C SER A 158 8.10 2.17 -4.70
N THR A 159 6.85 2.03 -4.26
CA THR A 159 6.40 0.94 -3.38
C THR A 159 6.61 -0.42 -4.02
N ILE A 160 6.09 -0.62 -5.24
CA ILE A 160 6.20 -1.92 -5.92
C ILE A 160 7.66 -2.27 -6.23
N ASN A 161 8.51 -1.28 -6.54
CA ASN A 161 9.93 -1.51 -6.81
C ASN A 161 10.70 -1.89 -5.54
N LYS A 162 10.43 -1.24 -4.40
CA LYS A 162 11.03 -1.59 -3.12
C LYS A 162 10.62 -2.98 -2.65
N VAL A 163 9.34 -3.34 -2.79
CA VAL A 163 8.86 -4.70 -2.47
C VAL A 163 9.52 -5.74 -3.37
N LYS A 164 9.63 -5.48 -4.68
CA LYS A 164 10.35 -6.36 -5.60
C LYS A 164 11.80 -6.59 -5.17
N ALA A 165 12.54 -5.51 -4.93
CA ALA A 165 13.94 -5.59 -4.51
C ALA A 165 14.11 -6.33 -3.18
N TYR A 166 13.18 -6.13 -2.24
CA TYR A 166 13.16 -6.85 -0.97
C TYR A 166 12.97 -8.36 -1.18
N LEU A 167 11.96 -8.77 -1.94
CA LEU A 167 11.69 -10.19 -2.22
C LEU A 167 12.86 -10.88 -2.92
N GLU A 168 13.53 -10.19 -3.85
CA GLU A 168 14.75 -10.68 -4.52
C GLU A 168 15.91 -10.84 -3.53
N ALA A 169 16.11 -9.89 -2.62
CA ALA A 169 17.16 -9.95 -1.61
C ALA A 169 17.00 -11.14 -0.65
N ILE A 170 15.75 -11.49 -0.30
CA ILE A 170 15.43 -12.64 0.54
C ILE A 170 15.17 -13.94 -0.25
N LYS A 171 15.42 -13.94 -1.57
CA LYS A 171 15.30 -15.11 -2.46
C LYS A 171 13.90 -15.74 -2.48
N LEU A 172 12.86 -14.91 -2.33
CA LEU A 172 11.47 -15.31 -2.54
C LEU A 172 10.98 -15.00 -3.96
N ARG A 173 11.81 -14.31 -4.74
CA ARG A 173 11.65 -14.04 -6.18
C ARG A 173 13.00 -14.20 -6.88
#